data_AF-A0A0W1AMS4-F1
#
_entry.id   AF-A0A0W1AMS4-F1
#
_cell.length_a   1.000
_cell.length_b   1.000
_cell.length_c   1.000
_cell.angle_alpha   90.00
_cell.angle_beta   90.00
_cell.angle_gamma   90.00
#
_symmetry.space_group_name_H-M   'P 1'
#
loop_
_entity.id
_entity.type
_entity.pdbx_description
1 polymer ?
#
loop_
_entity_poly.entity_id
_entity_poly.type
_entity_poly.pdbx_seq_one_letter_code
_entity_poly.pdbx_strand_id
1 'polypeptide(L)'
;MPITIDTNTDRFFIAICKDGPHSFVMLGSYNGDKVTHLLCRVGKVAALPKKKDRSCFDVCSAIKDTIIDKAPAKVRDEGTDDHDKAQKPISYEAYDITLSQYIEFVRTLELLQTEEKKYQVYKPTKQDGSKVEFVKTSRVHYAPRNDLDRADRCYCELSLGNTCRHGAIKLIESVIKLPQQSMVSSYFFVNLLNNTQLDYGVPSKSIPFYVLPTPPNSYSELNRAQRMVADKLFSRMERLLLIDPYSSITASKFNHLKELYQQIIGAERKPSINELLNNIHDWKRSHRPEIETLRKTYIWDSFFTRKSATMTMIEELEQDLPQLNR
;
A
#
# COMPACT_ATOMS: atom_id res chain seq x y z
N MET A 1 16.30 -4.74 18.64
CA MET A 1 17.12 -5.80 18.03
C MET A 1 17.28 -5.49 16.56
N PRO A 2 18.44 -5.77 15.93
CA PRO A 2 18.56 -5.67 14.49
C PRO A 2 17.66 -6.73 13.81
N ILE A 3 17.17 -6.40 12.62
CA ILE A 3 16.44 -7.33 11.74
C ILE A 3 17.13 -7.35 10.38
N THR A 4 17.03 -8.45 9.65
CA THR A 4 17.58 -8.57 8.29
C THR A 4 16.45 -8.85 7.32
N ILE A 5 16.39 -8.10 6.23
CA ILE A 5 15.43 -8.29 5.14
C ILE A 5 16.20 -8.71 3.89
N ASP A 6 15.75 -9.76 3.22
CA ASP A 6 16.31 -10.21 1.94
C ASP A 6 15.49 -9.64 0.78
N THR A 7 16.05 -8.70 0.04
CA THR A 7 15.37 -8.01 -1.06
C THR A 7 15.12 -8.89 -2.29
N ASN A 8 15.65 -10.11 -2.32
CA ASN A 8 15.31 -11.08 -3.38
C ASN A 8 13.96 -11.76 -3.13
N THR A 9 13.57 -11.91 -1.86
CA THR A 9 12.32 -12.59 -1.48
C THR A 9 11.27 -11.60 -0.99
N ASP A 10 11.70 -10.59 -0.26
CA ASP A 10 10.83 -9.64 0.40
C ASP A 10 10.80 -8.31 -0.36
N ARG A 11 9.64 -7.69 -0.31
CA ARG A 11 9.35 -6.41 -0.96
C ARG A 11 8.91 -5.41 0.09
N PHE A 12 9.08 -4.13 -0.20
CA PHE A 12 8.65 -3.07 0.72
C PHE A 12 7.26 -2.57 0.36
N PHE A 13 6.52 -2.15 1.38
CA PHE A 13 5.20 -1.55 1.20
C PHE A 13 5.05 -0.26 2.00
N ILE A 14 4.15 0.59 1.53
CA ILE A 14 3.52 1.67 2.29
C ILE A 14 2.01 1.46 2.29
N ALA A 15 1.37 1.62 3.44
CA ALA A 15 -0.06 1.47 3.57
C ALA A 15 -0.66 2.67 4.28
N ILE A 16 -1.79 3.15 3.77
CA ILE A 16 -2.71 3.96 4.57
C ILE A 16 -3.64 3.01 5.32
N CYS A 17 -3.85 3.29 6.59
CA CYS A 17 -4.68 2.48 7.46
C CYS A 17 -5.70 3.35 8.17
N LYS A 18 -6.84 2.76 8.51
CA LYS A 18 -7.91 3.38 9.27
C LYS A 18 -8.39 2.43 10.35
N ASP A 19 -8.45 2.96 11.57
CA ASP A 19 -8.92 2.30 12.76
C ASP A 19 -9.98 3.18 13.42
N GLY A 20 -11.26 2.79 13.35
CA GLY A 20 -12.35 3.64 13.83
C GLY A 20 -12.24 5.07 13.25
N PRO A 21 -12.11 6.12 14.08
CA PRO A 21 -11.91 7.49 13.65
C PRO A 21 -10.42 7.92 13.58
N HIS A 22 -9.49 6.99 13.36
CA HIS A 22 -8.07 7.32 13.24
C HIS A 22 -7.53 6.88 11.89
N SER A 23 -6.61 7.65 11.32
CA SER A 23 -5.87 7.26 10.13
C SER A 23 -4.38 7.41 10.37
N PHE A 24 -3.65 6.39 9.95
CA PHE A 24 -2.20 6.30 10.11
C PHE A 24 -1.57 5.68 8.87
N VAL A 25 -0.26 5.82 8.74
CA VAL A 25 0.55 5.23 7.69
C VAL A 25 1.44 4.16 8.30
N MET A 26 1.59 3.05 7.59
CA MET A 26 2.35 1.88 7.99
C MET A 26 3.31 1.52 6.87
N LEU A 27 4.58 1.26 7.20
CA LEU A 27 5.60 0.83 6.25
C LEU A 27 6.28 -0.42 6.76
N GLY A 28 6.55 -1.35 5.86
CA GLY A 28 7.15 -2.61 6.22
C GLY A 28 7.73 -3.35 5.03
N SER A 29 8.10 -4.59 5.28
CA SER A 29 8.39 -5.60 4.26
C SER A 29 7.33 -6.69 4.28
N TYR A 30 7.13 -7.31 3.13
CA TYR A 30 6.15 -8.37 2.94
C TYR A 30 6.67 -9.38 1.91
N ASN A 31 6.14 -10.59 1.97
CA ASN A 31 6.41 -11.69 1.05
C ASN A 31 5.08 -12.37 0.70
N GLY A 32 4.76 -12.45 -0.59
CA GLY A 32 3.44 -12.88 -1.05
C GLY A 32 2.33 -11.98 -0.50
N ASP A 33 1.44 -12.57 0.31
CA ASP A 33 0.32 -11.89 0.98
C ASP A 33 0.56 -11.73 2.50
N LYS A 34 1.81 -11.80 2.98
CA LYS A 34 2.14 -11.72 4.41
C LYS A 34 3.15 -10.63 4.70
N VAL A 35 2.85 -9.80 5.69
CA VAL A 35 3.83 -8.85 6.25
C VAL A 35 4.91 -9.64 7.02
N THR A 36 6.17 -9.46 6.63
CA THR A 36 7.31 -10.11 7.27
C THR A 36 7.85 -9.26 8.41
N HIS A 37 8.08 -7.97 8.16
CA HIS A 37 8.52 -7.01 9.18
C HIS A 37 7.79 -5.68 9.07
N LEU A 38 7.27 -5.20 10.21
CA LEU A 38 6.77 -3.84 10.34
C LEU A 38 7.92 -2.89 10.70
N LEU A 39 8.21 -1.91 9.84
CA LEU A 39 9.39 -1.04 9.97
C LEU A 39 9.06 0.33 10.59
N CYS A 40 7.86 0.84 10.33
CA CYS A 40 7.42 2.13 10.82
C CYS A 40 5.89 2.22 10.85
N ARG A 41 5.34 2.92 11.85
CA ARG A 41 3.91 3.28 11.90
C ARG A 41 3.76 4.67 12.50
N VAL A 42 3.11 5.58 11.75
CA VAL A 42 2.92 6.96 12.18
C VAL A 42 1.51 7.45 11.86
N GLY A 43 0.90 8.17 12.79
CA GLY A 43 -0.42 8.77 12.63
C GLY A 43 -0.39 10.27 12.87
N LYS A 44 -1.42 10.98 12.43
CA LYS A 44 -1.58 12.41 12.75
C LYS A 44 -2.57 12.54 13.91
N VAL A 45 -2.20 13.29 14.93
CA VAL A 45 -3.02 13.55 16.12
C VAL A 45 -3.12 15.04 16.41
N ALA A 46 -4.22 15.48 17.01
CA ALA A 46 -4.34 16.87 17.46
C ALA A 46 -3.33 17.19 18.57
N ALA A 47 -2.72 18.37 18.51
CA ALA A 47 -1.83 18.89 19.53
C ALA A 47 -2.65 19.64 20.59
N LEU A 48 -3.46 18.92 21.36
CA LEU A 48 -4.21 19.50 22.47
C LEU A 48 -3.31 19.69 23.71
N PRO A 49 -3.51 20.76 24.51
CA PRO A 49 -2.78 20.97 25.75
C PRO A 49 -3.00 19.80 26.73
N LYS A 50 -1.93 19.37 27.38
CA LYS A 50 -1.88 18.20 28.28
C LYS A 50 -2.93 18.28 29.40
N LYS A 51 -4.13 17.74 29.18
CA LYS A 51 -5.05 17.33 30.25
C LYS A 51 -5.55 15.92 29.96
N LYS A 52 -4.95 14.95 30.70
CA LYS A 52 -5.24 13.51 30.81
C LYS A 52 -5.32 12.74 29.49
N ASP A 53 -4.75 11.55 29.46
CA ASP A 53 -4.86 10.59 28.36
C ASP A 53 -6.30 10.49 27.85
N ARG A 54 -6.54 11.13 26.71
CA ARG A 54 -7.81 11.08 26.00
C ARG A 54 -7.56 10.41 24.66
N SER A 55 -8.39 9.42 24.38
CA SER A 55 -8.36 8.66 23.13
C SER A 55 -8.60 9.60 21.93
N CYS A 56 -8.16 9.19 20.73
CA CYS A 56 -8.45 9.94 19.50
C CYS A 56 -9.96 10.13 19.25
N PHE A 57 -10.82 9.35 19.93
CA PHE A 57 -12.27 9.50 19.91
C PHE A 57 -12.74 10.83 20.51
N ASP A 58 -12.10 11.30 21.58
CA ASP A 58 -12.37 12.62 22.18
C ASP A 58 -11.89 13.77 21.29
N VAL A 59 -10.91 13.49 20.43
CA VAL A 59 -10.43 14.45 19.42
C VAL A 59 -11.44 14.54 18.28
N CYS A 60 -12.06 13.45 17.84
CA CYS A 60 -13.09 13.50 16.80
C CYS A 60 -14.44 14.06 17.27
N SER A 61 -14.79 13.90 18.55
CA SER A 61 -15.92 14.63 19.15
C SER A 61 -15.58 16.11 19.34
N ALA A 62 -14.39 16.45 19.81
CA ALA A 62 -13.93 17.86 19.85
C ALA A 62 -13.83 18.49 18.45
N ILE A 63 -13.48 17.71 17.42
CA ILE A 63 -13.49 18.16 16.01
C ILE A 63 -14.91 18.52 15.58
N LYS A 64 -15.97 17.84 16.03
CA LYS A 64 -17.37 18.24 15.76
C LYS A 64 -17.72 19.62 16.33
N ASP A 65 -17.09 19.99 17.45
CA ASP A 65 -17.34 21.27 18.12
C ASP A 65 -16.35 22.38 17.69
N THR A 66 -15.28 22.03 16.96
CA THR A 66 -14.23 22.96 16.46
C THR A 66 -14.14 23.02 14.93
N ILE A 67 -15.20 22.60 14.23
CA ILE A 67 -15.30 22.51 12.76
C ILE A 67 -14.97 23.82 12.02
N ILE A 68 -14.89 24.97 12.69
CA ILE A 68 -14.70 26.29 12.08
C ILE A 68 -13.23 26.76 12.10
N ASP A 69 -12.36 26.25 13.00
CA ASP A 69 -10.98 26.74 13.16
C ASP A 69 -9.91 25.64 13.02
N LYS A 70 -8.76 26.02 12.44
CA LYS A 70 -7.59 25.14 12.26
C LYS A 70 -6.99 24.75 13.62
N ALA A 71 -7.12 23.50 14.02
CA ALA A 71 -6.47 23.00 15.23
C ALA A 71 -5.00 22.60 14.95
N PRO A 72 -4.04 22.90 15.84
CA PRO A 72 -2.67 22.44 15.67
C PRO A 72 -2.61 20.91 15.73
N ALA A 73 -1.75 20.32 14.91
CA ALA A 73 -1.62 18.88 14.75
C ALA A 73 -0.17 18.45 14.77
N LYS A 74 0.08 17.19 15.09
CA LYS A 74 1.41 16.60 15.06
C LYS A 74 1.34 15.17 14.57
N VAL A 75 2.34 14.76 13.79
CA VAL A 75 2.59 13.33 13.54
C VAL A 75 2.96 12.66 14.86
N ARG A 76 2.56 11.43 15.12
CA ARG A 76 2.89 10.67 16.34
C ARG A 76 3.39 9.30 15.91
N ASP A 77 4.40 8.80 16.61
CA ASP A 77 4.82 7.41 16.52
C ASP A 77 3.72 6.53 17.12
N GLU A 78 3.14 5.66 16.31
CA GLU A 78 2.11 4.73 16.75
C GLU A 78 2.73 3.47 17.36
N GLY A 79 4.05 3.30 17.28
CA GLY A 79 4.75 2.08 17.65
C GLY A 79 4.60 0.98 16.59
N THR A 80 5.60 0.10 16.51
CA THR A 80 5.58 -1.08 15.61
C THR A 80 5.25 -2.38 16.33
N ASP A 81 5.20 -2.35 17.67
CA ASP A 81 4.95 -3.49 18.53
C ASP A 81 4.07 -2.98 19.66
N ASP A 82 2.91 -3.60 19.87
CA ASP A 82 2.05 -3.33 21.02
C ASP A 82 2.19 -4.48 22.03
N HIS A 83 2.30 -4.13 23.31
CA HIS A 83 2.36 -5.13 24.38
C HIS A 83 0.98 -5.67 24.73
N ASP A 84 -0.08 -4.97 24.35
CA ASP A 84 -1.44 -5.42 24.55
C ASP A 84 -1.85 -6.45 23.49
N LYS A 85 -2.47 -7.56 23.94
CA LYS A 85 -2.95 -8.67 23.09
C LYS A 85 -4.21 -8.32 22.31
N ALA A 86 -4.74 -7.11 22.47
CA ALA A 86 -5.99 -6.71 21.84
C ALA A 86 -5.88 -6.79 20.31
N GLN A 87 -6.70 -7.66 19.71
CA GLN A 87 -6.87 -7.69 18.26
C GLN A 87 -7.59 -6.42 17.84
N LYS A 88 -6.93 -5.62 16.99
CA LYS A 88 -7.48 -4.35 16.55
C LYS A 88 -7.86 -4.40 15.08
N PRO A 89 -9.16 -4.44 14.73
CA PRO A 89 -9.58 -4.46 13.34
C PRO A 89 -9.25 -3.13 12.66
N ILE A 90 -8.67 -3.19 11.46
CA ILE A 90 -8.36 -2.02 10.65
C ILE A 90 -8.81 -2.23 9.21
N SER A 91 -9.13 -1.13 8.53
CA SER A 91 -9.18 -1.11 7.07
C SER A 91 -7.88 -0.50 6.52
N TYR A 92 -7.42 -0.93 5.36
CA TYR A 92 -6.16 -0.47 4.77
C TYR A 92 -6.16 -0.48 3.24
N GLU A 93 -5.23 0.26 2.66
CA GLU A 93 -4.82 0.13 1.26
C GLU A 93 -3.30 0.32 1.19
N ALA A 94 -2.62 -0.59 0.49
CA ALA A 94 -1.17 -0.69 0.49
C ALA A 94 -0.59 -0.75 -0.93
N TYR A 95 0.60 -0.19 -1.09
CA TYR A 95 1.33 -0.11 -2.35
C TYR A 95 2.76 -0.58 -2.19
N ASP A 96 3.29 -1.14 -3.28
CA ASP A 96 4.71 -1.40 -3.42
C ASP A 96 5.50 -0.09 -3.32
N ILE A 97 6.60 -0.14 -2.59
CA ILE A 97 7.63 0.88 -2.61
C ILE A 97 9.00 0.22 -2.76
N THR A 98 9.97 1.03 -3.16
CA THR A 98 11.38 0.64 -3.15
C THR A 98 12.01 0.93 -1.78
N LEU A 99 13.17 0.31 -1.51
CA LEU A 99 13.98 0.66 -0.35
C LEU A 99 14.35 2.16 -0.33
N SER A 100 14.64 2.73 -1.50
CA SER A 100 14.92 4.16 -1.64
C SER A 100 13.74 5.03 -1.20
N GLN A 101 12.52 4.68 -1.61
CA GLN A 101 11.29 5.37 -1.19
C GLN A 101 11.04 5.22 0.31
N TYR A 102 11.31 4.05 0.88
CA TYR A 102 11.28 3.86 2.34
C TYR A 102 12.26 4.82 3.05
N ILE A 103 13.48 4.94 2.55
CA ILE A 103 14.49 5.87 3.10
C ILE A 103 14.03 7.33 2.95
N GLU A 104 13.43 7.72 1.82
CA GLU A 104 12.87 9.05 1.62
C GLU A 104 11.78 9.38 2.66
N PHE A 105 10.92 8.41 2.98
CA PHE A 105 9.93 8.57 4.05
C PHE A 105 10.60 8.75 5.42
N VAL A 106 11.61 7.94 5.76
CA VAL A 106 12.34 8.06 7.03
C VAL A 106 13.02 9.42 7.16
N ARG A 107 13.61 9.95 6.08
CA ARG A 107 14.18 11.31 6.04
C ARG A 107 13.13 12.38 6.38
N THR A 108 11.93 12.23 5.84
CA THR A 108 10.81 13.13 6.15
C THR A 108 10.47 13.07 7.63
N LEU A 109 10.45 11.89 8.25
CA LEU A 109 10.22 11.76 9.69
C LEU A 109 11.35 12.37 10.51
N GLU A 110 12.62 12.18 10.14
CA GLU A 110 13.77 12.75 10.86
C GLU A 110 13.71 14.28 10.90
N LEU A 111 13.26 14.92 9.82
CA LEU A 111 13.07 16.38 9.75
C LEU A 111 11.94 16.87 10.66
N LEU A 112 10.91 16.05 10.86
CA LEU A 112 9.81 16.34 11.78
C LEU A 112 10.14 16.03 13.25
N GLN A 113 11.37 15.58 13.56
CA GLN A 113 11.78 15.33 14.94
C GLN A 113 12.11 16.62 15.66
N THR A 114 11.76 16.65 16.94
CA THR A 114 12.18 17.70 17.88
C THR A 114 12.73 17.01 19.14
N GLU A 115 13.31 17.76 20.07
CA GLU A 115 13.78 17.17 21.33
C GLU A 115 12.67 16.45 22.11
N GLU A 116 11.45 16.96 22.01
CA GLU A 116 10.26 16.37 22.64
C GLU A 116 9.63 15.24 21.81
N LYS A 117 10.07 15.05 20.57
CA LYS A 117 9.39 14.23 19.58
C LYS A 117 10.38 13.43 18.73
N LYS A 118 10.54 12.16 19.13
CA LYS A 118 11.47 11.22 18.51
C LYS A 118 10.66 10.04 17.95
N TYR A 119 10.94 9.63 16.71
CA TYR A 119 10.25 8.49 16.09
C TYR A 119 11.18 7.27 16.11
N GLN A 120 10.70 6.15 16.65
CA GLN A 120 11.47 4.91 16.73
C GLN A 120 11.19 4.06 15.49
N VAL A 121 12.01 4.25 14.45
CA VAL A 121 11.85 3.58 13.16
C VAL A 121 13.04 2.70 12.83
N TYR A 122 12.82 1.63 12.06
CA TYR A 122 13.89 0.75 11.59
C TYR A 122 14.68 1.43 10.46
N LYS A 123 15.99 1.63 10.63
CA LYS A 123 16.83 2.28 9.62
C LYS A 123 17.84 1.27 9.06
N PRO A 124 18.04 1.22 7.73
CA PRO A 124 19.08 0.38 7.16
C PRO A 124 20.45 0.86 7.65
N THR A 125 21.31 -0.08 8.02
CA THR A 125 22.64 0.18 8.59
C THR A 125 23.75 -0.49 7.80
N LYS A 126 23.47 -1.65 7.21
CA LYS A 126 24.38 -2.40 6.35
C LYS A 126 23.60 -3.05 5.22
N GLN A 127 24.24 -3.17 4.06
CA GLN A 127 23.74 -3.94 2.93
C GLN A 127 24.85 -4.83 2.40
N ASP A 128 24.57 -6.13 2.33
CA ASP A 128 25.45 -7.15 1.75
C ASP A 128 24.66 -7.92 0.70
N GLY A 129 24.89 -7.59 -0.58
CA GLY A 129 24.09 -8.06 -1.69
C GLY A 129 22.61 -7.72 -1.54
N SER A 130 21.77 -8.76 -1.46
CA SER A 130 20.32 -8.64 -1.26
C SER A 130 19.91 -8.50 0.22
N LYS A 131 20.82 -8.72 1.17
CA LYS A 131 20.49 -8.67 2.59
C LYS A 131 20.74 -7.29 3.14
N VAL A 132 19.71 -6.70 3.74
CA VAL A 132 19.77 -5.37 4.35
C VAL A 132 19.48 -5.48 5.84
N GLU A 133 20.43 -5.06 6.67
CA GLU A 133 20.31 -5.03 8.13
C GLU A 133 19.67 -3.71 8.57
N PHE A 134 18.59 -3.79 9.34
CA PHE A 134 17.89 -2.64 9.91
C PHE A 134 18.01 -2.61 11.43
N VAL A 135 18.16 -1.40 11.98
CA VAL A 135 18.17 -1.16 13.44
C VAL A 135 17.09 -0.15 13.79
N LYS A 136 16.25 -0.49 14.78
CA LYS A 136 15.25 0.43 15.34
C LYS A 136 15.94 1.52 16.16
N THR A 137 15.79 2.77 15.75
CA THR A 137 16.43 3.92 16.41
C THR A 137 15.67 5.22 16.09
N SER A 138 15.78 6.19 17.00
CA SER A 138 15.32 7.57 16.78
C SER A 138 16.45 8.57 16.48
N ARG A 139 17.71 8.11 16.47
CA ARG A 139 18.86 8.97 16.12
C ARG A 139 18.75 9.42 14.67
N VAL A 140 18.91 10.71 14.42
CA VAL A 140 18.97 11.26 13.05
C VAL A 140 20.19 10.67 12.35
N HIS A 141 19.97 10.03 11.19
CA HIS A 141 21.04 9.39 10.41
C HIS A 141 21.26 10.08 9.07
N TYR A 142 20.22 10.67 8.47
CA TYR A 142 20.29 11.24 7.14
C TYR A 142 20.46 12.76 7.17
N ALA A 143 21.17 13.29 6.18
CA ALA A 143 21.33 14.73 6.03
C ALA A 143 19.97 15.41 5.70
N PRO A 144 19.71 16.61 6.23
CA PRO A 144 18.53 17.39 5.88
C PRO A 144 18.48 17.70 4.38
N ARG A 145 17.28 17.78 3.82
CA ARG A 145 17.04 18.29 2.46
C ARG A 145 16.47 19.72 2.54
N ASN A 146 16.92 20.58 1.63
CA ASN A 146 16.48 21.99 1.54
C ASN A 146 15.13 22.17 0.81
N ASP A 147 14.49 21.11 0.30
CA ASP A 147 13.30 21.18 -0.56
C ASP A 147 11.95 20.99 0.20
N LEU A 148 11.99 20.84 1.53
CA LEU A 148 10.84 20.37 2.32
C LEU A 148 10.01 21.46 3.03
N ASP A 149 10.25 22.75 2.75
CA ASP A 149 9.47 23.89 3.27
C ASP A 149 7.94 23.80 2.98
N ARG A 150 7.51 22.94 2.06
CA ARG A 150 6.10 22.65 1.75
C ARG A 150 5.47 21.52 2.56
N ALA A 151 6.26 20.55 3.02
CA ALA A 151 5.77 19.42 3.82
C ALA A 151 5.23 19.89 5.18
N ASP A 152 5.92 20.85 5.78
CA ASP A 152 5.73 21.28 7.17
C ASP A 152 4.28 21.76 7.46
N ARG A 153 3.67 22.51 6.53
CA ARG A 153 2.30 23.03 6.72
C ARG A 153 1.21 21.95 6.69
N CYS A 154 1.40 20.86 5.97
CA CYS A 154 0.36 19.82 5.86
C CYS A 154 0.32 18.90 7.08
N TYR A 155 1.45 18.73 7.77
CA TYR A 155 1.58 17.85 8.92
C TYR A 155 1.26 18.53 10.26
N CYS A 156 1.33 19.87 10.30
CA CYS A 156 1.22 20.67 11.52
C CYS A 156 -0.20 21.24 11.80
N GLU A 157 -1.17 21.09 10.90
CA GLU A 157 -2.55 21.64 11.07
C GLU A 157 -3.63 20.58 10.81
N LEU A 158 -4.72 20.54 11.60
CA LEU A 158 -5.95 19.78 11.35
C LEU A 158 -7.09 20.75 10.99
N SER A 159 -7.83 20.47 9.92
CA SER A 159 -9.04 21.21 9.54
C SER A 159 -10.00 20.31 8.75
N LEU A 160 -11.21 20.81 8.44
CA LEU A 160 -12.18 20.11 7.56
C LEU A 160 -11.57 19.70 6.20
N GLY A 161 -10.65 20.50 5.66
CA GLY A 161 -9.91 20.21 4.43
C GLY A 161 -8.55 19.55 4.64
N ASN A 162 -8.17 19.24 5.89
CA ASN A 162 -6.87 18.63 6.24
C ASN A 162 -7.02 17.71 7.46
N THR A 163 -7.73 16.60 7.30
CA THR A 163 -7.90 15.57 8.36
C THR A 163 -6.66 14.65 8.46
N CYS A 164 -6.66 13.71 9.42
CA CYS A 164 -5.63 12.66 9.51
C CYS A 164 -5.50 11.87 8.20
N ARG A 165 -6.63 11.64 7.51
CA ARG A 165 -6.70 11.00 6.19
C ARG A 165 -5.98 11.80 5.12
N HIS A 166 -6.18 13.11 5.06
CA HIS A 166 -5.51 13.98 4.11
C HIS A 166 -3.99 14.05 4.34
N GLY A 167 -3.57 14.11 5.62
CA GLY A 167 -2.16 14.06 5.98
C GLY A 167 -1.50 12.74 5.57
N ALA A 168 -2.18 11.61 5.80
CA ALA A 168 -1.72 10.29 5.39
C ALA A 168 -1.63 10.16 3.86
N ILE A 169 -2.63 10.64 3.12
CA ILE A 169 -2.61 10.67 1.64
C ILE A 169 -1.40 11.48 1.16
N LYS A 170 -1.24 12.73 1.60
CA LYS A 170 -0.11 13.59 1.19
C LYS A 170 1.25 12.97 1.50
N LEU A 171 1.36 12.27 2.62
CA LEU A 171 2.58 11.58 3.00
C LEU A 171 2.90 10.46 2.01
N ILE A 172 1.90 9.66 1.65
CA ILE A 172 2.05 8.62 0.62
C ILE A 172 2.37 9.25 -0.74
N GLU A 173 1.65 10.29 -1.16
CA GLU A 173 1.90 10.99 -2.43
C GLU A 173 3.31 11.57 -2.50
N SER A 174 3.87 12.04 -1.37
CA SER A 174 5.25 12.56 -1.32
C SER A 174 6.31 11.47 -1.53
N VAL A 175 6.03 10.23 -1.12
CA VAL A 175 6.94 9.09 -1.24
C VAL A 175 6.77 8.37 -2.57
N ILE A 176 5.52 8.16 -2.98
CA ILE A 176 5.18 7.53 -4.26
C ILE A 176 5.39 8.52 -5.43
N LYS A 177 5.50 9.83 -5.13
CA LYS A 177 5.73 10.94 -6.07
C LYS A 177 4.64 11.10 -7.12
N LEU A 178 3.39 10.76 -6.76
CA LEU A 178 2.26 10.80 -7.66
C LEU A 178 0.99 11.27 -6.95
N PRO A 179 0.13 12.06 -7.61
CA PRO A 179 -1.24 12.27 -7.14
C PRO A 179 -1.96 10.93 -7.21
N GLN A 180 -2.51 10.48 -6.10
CA GLN A 180 -3.13 9.17 -6.02
C GLN A 180 -4.30 9.07 -7.00
N GLN A 181 -4.20 8.23 -8.04
CA GLN A 181 -5.38 7.62 -8.66
C GLN A 181 -5.53 6.22 -8.08
N SER A 182 -6.25 6.13 -6.98
CA SER A 182 -6.85 4.88 -6.54
C SER A 182 -8.00 5.24 -5.60
N MET A 183 -8.84 4.25 -5.31
CA MET A 183 -10.08 4.38 -4.54
C MET A 183 -9.92 4.82 -3.06
N VAL A 184 -8.75 5.34 -2.64
CA VAL A 184 -8.56 5.96 -1.33
C VAL A 184 -9.33 7.27 -1.29
N SER A 185 -10.61 7.17 -0.93
CA SER A 185 -11.46 8.31 -0.65
C SER A 185 -10.80 9.22 0.38
N SER A 186 -10.78 10.53 0.10
CA SER A 186 -10.40 11.55 1.09
C SER A 186 -11.48 11.71 2.17
N TYR A 187 -12.69 11.21 1.92
CA TYR A 187 -13.77 11.17 2.90
C TYR A 187 -13.44 10.19 4.01
N PHE A 188 -13.13 10.75 5.17
CA PHE A 188 -12.70 10.02 6.36
C PHE A 188 -13.70 8.96 6.87
N PHE A 189 -15.00 9.12 6.64
CA PHE A 189 -16.03 8.18 7.09
C PHE A 189 -16.12 6.92 6.22
N VAL A 190 -15.48 6.90 5.06
CA VAL A 190 -15.44 5.74 4.18
C VAL A 190 -14.27 4.85 4.59
N ASN A 191 -14.55 3.57 4.84
CA ASN A 191 -13.50 2.59 5.11
C ASN A 191 -12.66 2.36 3.85
N LEU A 192 -11.42 1.93 4.06
CA LEU A 192 -10.54 1.52 2.99
C LEU A 192 -10.96 0.18 2.40
N LEU A 193 -10.44 -0.11 1.20
CA LEU A 193 -10.81 -1.28 0.40
C LEU A 193 -10.61 -2.61 1.14
N ASN A 194 -9.45 -2.78 1.76
CA ASN A 194 -9.09 -4.03 2.41
C ASN A 194 -9.29 -3.96 3.92
N ASN A 195 -9.46 -5.11 4.56
CA ASN A 195 -9.56 -5.24 6.00
C ASN A 195 -8.56 -6.26 6.51
N THR A 196 -8.00 -5.99 7.68
CA THR A 196 -7.18 -6.94 8.44
C THR A 196 -7.37 -6.65 9.93
N GLN A 197 -6.64 -7.34 10.77
CA GLN A 197 -6.52 -7.03 12.19
C GLN A 197 -5.05 -6.88 12.54
N LEU A 198 -4.78 -6.04 13.53
CA LEU A 198 -3.44 -5.91 14.11
C LEU A 198 -3.36 -6.87 15.32
N ASP A 199 -2.44 -7.83 15.24
CA ASP A 199 -2.04 -8.68 16.34
C ASP A 199 -0.74 -8.10 16.92
N TYR A 200 -0.75 -7.63 18.17
CA TYR A 200 0.41 -6.95 18.79
C TYR A 200 0.92 -5.75 17.97
N GLY A 201 0.02 -5.02 17.33
CA GLY A 201 0.35 -3.85 16.51
C GLY A 201 0.82 -4.15 15.08
N VAL A 202 0.97 -5.42 14.69
CA VAL A 202 1.39 -5.85 13.35
C VAL A 202 0.22 -6.51 12.60
N PRO A 203 0.08 -6.35 11.28
CA PRO A 203 -0.96 -7.05 10.52
C PRO A 203 -0.94 -8.56 10.75
N SER A 204 -2.13 -9.13 10.92
CA SER A 204 -2.28 -10.54 11.26
C SER A 204 -1.71 -11.46 10.21
N LYS A 205 -1.02 -12.51 10.67
CA LYS A 205 -0.50 -13.56 9.79
C LYS A 205 -1.60 -14.49 9.28
N SER A 206 -2.75 -14.56 9.93
CA SER A 206 -3.87 -15.42 9.51
C SER A 206 -4.71 -14.81 8.40
N ILE A 207 -4.64 -13.48 8.20
CA ILE A 207 -5.38 -12.75 7.18
C ILE A 207 -4.43 -12.37 6.04
N PRO A 208 -4.81 -12.53 4.76
CA PRO A 208 -4.04 -12.00 3.64
C PRO A 208 -3.86 -10.48 3.70
N PHE A 209 -2.63 -10.01 3.54
CA PHE A 209 -2.25 -8.61 3.44
C PHE A 209 -1.90 -8.25 1.99
N TYR A 210 -2.85 -7.63 1.29
CA TYR A 210 -2.71 -7.32 -0.13
C TYR A 210 -2.00 -5.99 -0.34
N VAL A 211 -0.91 -6.04 -1.09
CA VAL A 211 -0.15 -4.87 -1.52
C VAL A 211 -0.31 -4.72 -3.03
N LEU A 212 -0.89 -3.61 -3.49
CA LEU A 212 -0.98 -3.32 -4.92
C LEU A 212 0.40 -2.92 -5.46
N PRO A 213 0.71 -3.21 -6.73
CA PRO A 213 1.87 -2.57 -7.34
C PRO A 213 1.65 -1.07 -7.48
N THR A 214 2.70 -0.34 -7.81
CA THR A 214 2.60 1.06 -8.21
C THR A 214 1.62 1.19 -9.40
N PRO A 215 0.67 2.14 -9.41
CA PRO A 215 -0.36 2.21 -10.45
C PRO A 215 0.20 2.51 -11.85
N PRO A 216 -0.47 2.15 -12.96
CA PRO A 216 0.06 2.33 -14.31
C PRO A 216 0.39 3.78 -14.67
N ASN A 217 -0.39 4.76 -14.21
CA ASN A 217 -0.18 6.19 -14.45
C ASN A 217 1.16 6.73 -13.91
N SER A 218 1.81 5.98 -13.02
CA SER A 218 3.15 6.23 -12.48
C SER A 218 4.26 6.13 -13.51
N TYR A 219 4.02 5.38 -14.59
CA TYR A 219 5.02 5.04 -15.59
C TYR A 219 4.75 5.85 -16.87
N SER A 220 5.42 7.00 -16.98
CA SER A 220 5.30 7.91 -18.13
C SER A 220 5.79 7.31 -19.45
N GLU A 221 6.66 6.31 -19.36
CA GLU A 221 7.39 5.70 -20.45
C GLU A 221 6.63 4.55 -21.14
N LEU A 222 5.53 4.07 -20.55
CA LEU A 222 4.74 2.98 -21.14
C LEU A 222 4.20 3.37 -22.50
N ASN A 223 4.38 2.50 -23.50
CA ASN A 223 3.69 2.66 -24.77
C ASN A 223 2.17 2.39 -24.61
N ARG A 224 1.38 2.75 -25.62
CA ARG A 224 -0.09 2.60 -25.59
C ARG A 224 -0.54 1.17 -25.27
N ALA A 225 0.14 0.17 -25.83
CA ALA A 225 -0.20 -1.25 -25.62
C ALA A 225 0.13 -1.70 -24.20
N GLN A 226 1.33 -1.41 -23.69
CA GLN A 226 1.72 -1.69 -22.31
C GLN A 226 0.77 -1.03 -21.32
N ARG A 227 0.43 0.24 -21.54
CA ARG A 227 -0.50 0.98 -20.69
C ARG A 227 -1.88 0.33 -20.65
N MET A 228 -2.45 -0.02 -21.80
CA MET A 228 -3.75 -0.70 -21.88
C MET A 228 -3.74 -2.01 -21.07
N VAL A 229 -2.71 -2.84 -21.22
CA VAL A 229 -2.61 -4.10 -20.48
C VAL A 229 -2.45 -3.83 -18.98
N ALA A 230 -1.54 -2.94 -18.60
CA ALA A 230 -1.29 -2.58 -17.22
C ALA A 230 -2.56 -2.06 -16.52
N ASP A 231 -3.35 -1.21 -17.19
CA ASP A 231 -4.62 -0.69 -16.68
C ASP A 231 -5.65 -1.79 -16.44
N LYS A 232 -5.80 -2.76 -17.38
CA LYS A 232 -6.71 -3.89 -17.20
C LYS A 232 -6.28 -4.82 -16.06
N LEU A 233 -4.98 -5.13 -15.97
CA LEU A 233 -4.43 -5.98 -14.90
C LEU A 233 -4.61 -5.31 -13.52
N PHE A 234 -4.26 -4.03 -13.40
CA PHE A 234 -4.40 -3.26 -12.17
C PHE A 234 -5.86 -3.20 -11.71
N SER A 235 -6.77 -2.80 -12.60
CA SER A 235 -8.20 -2.76 -12.32
C SER A 235 -8.75 -4.12 -11.91
N ARG A 236 -8.24 -5.20 -12.51
CA ARG A 236 -8.66 -6.55 -12.15
C ARG A 236 -8.21 -6.91 -10.74
N MET A 237 -6.96 -6.60 -10.36
CA MET A 237 -6.44 -6.82 -9.02
C MET A 237 -7.31 -6.12 -7.97
N GLU A 238 -7.67 -4.85 -8.15
CA GLU A 238 -8.57 -4.13 -7.23
C GLU A 238 -9.94 -4.82 -7.11
N ARG A 239 -10.53 -5.22 -8.23
CA ARG A 239 -11.83 -5.93 -8.24
C ARG A 239 -11.76 -7.31 -7.60
N LEU A 240 -10.61 -7.98 -7.61
CA LEU A 240 -10.47 -9.29 -6.95
C LEU A 240 -10.78 -9.16 -5.45
N LEU A 241 -10.26 -8.10 -4.83
CA LEU A 241 -10.32 -7.82 -3.39
C LEU A 241 -11.72 -7.43 -2.91
N LEU A 242 -12.55 -6.86 -3.79
CA LEU A 242 -13.95 -6.51 -3.49
C LEU A 242 -14.89 -7.71 -3.32
N ILE A 243 -14.57 -8.84 -3.93
CA ILE A 243 -15.52 -9.96 -4.07
C ILE A 243 -15.32 -11.02 -2.98
N ASP A 244 -14.08 -11.44 -2.73
CA ASP A 244 -13.78 -12.52 -1.77
C ASP A 244 -12.31 -12.44 -1.33
N PRO A 245 -11.94 -11.44 -0.50
CA PRO A 245 -10.54 -11.14 -0.18
C PRO A 245 -9.87 -12.21 0.68
N TYR A 246 -10.61 -13.06 1.39
CA TYR A 246 -10.03 -14.04 2.32
C TYR A 246 -9.77 -15.41 1.68
N SER A 247 -10.22 -15.62 0.44
CA SER A 247 -10.01 -16.89 -0.27
C SER A 247 -8.57 -17.04 -0.78
N SER A 248 -8.00 -18.23 -0.60
CA SER A 248 -6.70 -18.60 -1.17
C SER A 248 -6.68 -18.51 -2.70
N ILE A 249 -7.82 -18.73 -3.36
CA ILE A 249 -7.96 -18.55 -4.81
C ILE A 249 -7.81 -17.08 -5.20
N THR A 250 -8.37 -16.16 -4.40
CA THR A 250 -8.19 -14.72 -4.61
C THR A 250 -6.73 -14.32 -4.42
N ALA A 251 -6.08 -14.81 -3.36
CA ALA A 251 -4.68 -14.55 -3.10
C ALA A 251 -3.77 -15.04 -4.23
N SER A 252 -3.95 -16.28 -4.67
CA SER A 252 -3.22 -16.85 -5.80
C SER A 252 -3.44 -16.04 -7.08
N LYS A 253 -4.69 -15.72 -7.45
CA LYS A 253 -4.96 -14.91 -8.65
C LYS A 253 -4.37 -13.51 -8.57
N PHE A 254 -4.43 -12.88 -7.40
CA PHE A 254 -3.87 -11.57 -7.18
C PHE A 254 -2.36 -11.58 -7.41
N ASN A 255 -1.65 -12.55 -6.82
CA ASN A 255 -0.19 -12.66 -6.96
C ASN A 255 0.24 -12.91 -8.41
N HIS A 256 -0.39 -13.85 -9.11
CA HIS A 256 -0.07 -14.11 -10.52
C HIS A 256 -0.32 -12.89 -11.42
N LEU A 257 -1.44 -12.16 -11.21
CA LEU A 257 -1.70 -10.92 -11.95
C LEU A 257 -0.69 -9.82 -11.63
N LYS A 258 -0.25 -9.73 -10.37
CA LYS A 258 0.78 -8.78 -9.93
C LYS A 258 2.14 -9.10 -10.56
N GLU A 259 2.49 -10.38 -10.68
CA GLU A 259 3.71 -10.83 -11.37
C GLU A 259 3.67 -10.47 -12.85
N LEU A 260 2.58 -10.79 -13.55
CA LEU A 260 2.41 -10.40 -14.97
C LEU A 260 2.49 -8.89 -15.15
N TYR A 261 1.82 -8.14 -14.29
CA TYR A 261 1.87 -6.68 -14.28
C TYR A 261 3.32 -6.19 -14.24
N GLN A 262 4.10 -6.71 -13.31
CA GLN A 262 5.50 -6.33 -13.10
C GLN A 262 6.42 -6.73 -14.24
N GLN A 263 6.17 -7.87 -14.87
CA GLN A 263 6.90 -8.28 -16.07
C GLN A 263 6.65 -7.29 -17.23
N ILE A 264 5.43 -6.77 -17.35
CA ILE A 264 5.07 -5.83 -18.43
C ILE A 264 5.66 -4.44 -18.19
N ILE A 265 5.60 -3.94 -16.96
CA ILE A 265 6.12 -2.61 -16.62
C ILE A 265 7.65 -2.60 -16.44
N GLY A 266 8.24 -3.71 -16.02
CA GLY A 266 9.68 -3.86 -15.74
C GLY A 266 10.52 -4.24 -16.96
N ALA A 267 9.93 -4.37 -18.14
CA ALA A 267 10.64 -4.73 -19.36
C ALA A 267 11.67 -3.64 -19.74
N GLU A 268 12.96 -4.01 -19.80
CA GLU A 268 14.07 -3.10 -20.12
C GLU A 268 13.92 -2.40 -21.49
N ARG A 269 13.21 -3.06 -22.42
CA ARG A 269 12.84 -2.51 -23.72
C ARG A 269 11.33 -2.52 -23.88
N LYS A 270 10.79 -1.54 -24.60
CA LYS A 270 9.37 -1.48 -24.95
C LYS A 270 9.06 -2.62 -25.92
N PRO A 271 8.29 -3.64 -25.51
CA PRO A 271 7.99 -4.77 -26.38
C PRO A 271 7.10 -4.30 -27.54
N SER A 272 7.29 -4.91 -28.70
CA SER A 272 6.33 -4.85 -29.79
C SER A 272 4.99 -5.48 -29.34
N ILE A 273 3.90 -5.16 -30.04
CA ILE A 273 2.58 -5.75 -29.75
C ILE A 273 2.63 -7.28 -29.84
N ASN A 274 3.37 -7.84 -30.81
CA ASN A 274 3.50 -9.29 -30.96
C ASN A 274 4.29 -9.93 -29.81
N GLU A 275 5.37 -9.30 -29.34
CA GLU A 275 6.12 -9.78 -28.17
C GLU A 275 5.25 -9.72 -26.91
N LEU A 276 4.50 -8.62 -26.72
CA LEU A 276 3.59 -8.49 -25.58
C LEU A 276 2.47 -9.54 -25.61
N LEU A 277 1.90 -9.81 -26.79
CA LEU A 277 0.87 -10.83 -26.98
C LEU A 277 1.42 -12.24 -26.72
N ASN A 278 2.60 -12.56 -27.24
CA ASN A 278 3.26 -13.85 -27.00
C ASN A 278 3.53 -14.04 -25.50
N ASN A 279 4.03 -13.01 -24.81
CA ASN A 279 4.26 -13.07 -23.37
C ASN A 279 2.96 -13.33 -22.60
N ILE A 280 1.85 -12.69 -22.97
CA ILE A 280 0.54 -12.92 -22.35
C ILE A 280 0.04 -14.35 -22.64
N HIS A 281 0.21 -14.86 -23.86
CA HIS A 281 -0.16 -16.23 -24.21
C HIS A 281 0.63 -17.27 -23.43
N ASP A 282 1.95 -17.09 -23.33
CA ASP A 282 2.81 -18.01 -22.59
C ASP A 282 2.51 -17.97 -21.09
N TRP A 283 2.32 -16.77 -20.52
CA TRP A 283 1.88 -16.62 -19.13
C TRP A 283 0.51 -17.24 -18.86
N LYS A 284 -0.45 -17.06 -19.78
CA LYS A 284 -1.79 -17.66 -19.69
C LYS A 284 -1.70 -19.18 -19.71
N ARG A 285 -0.83 -19.74 -20.56
CA ARG A 285 -0.63 -21.19 -20.67
C ARG A 285 -0.04 -21.76 -19.37
N SER A 286 0.94 -21.08 -18.78
CA SER A 286 1.60 -21.56 -17.56
C SER A 286 0.74 -21.44 -16.31
N HIS A 287 -0.16 -20.46 -16.23
CA HIS A 287 -1.01 -20.19 -15.05
C HIS A 287 -2.49 -20.51 -15.28
N ARG A 288 -2.78 -21.32 -16.30
CA ARG A 288 -4.15 -21.64 -16.73
C ARG A 288 -5.02 -22.21 -15.60
N PRO A 289 -4.55 -23.22 -14.81
CA PRO A 289 -5.36 -23.79 -13.74
C PRO A 289 -5.81 -22.74 -12.73
N GLU A 290 -4.91 -21.84 -12.35
CA GLU A 290 -5.15 -20.81 -11.34
C GLU A 290 -6.12 -19.75 -11.85
N ILE A 291 -5.95 -19.27 -13.08
CA ILE A 291 -6.80 -18.21 -13.62
C ILE A 291 -8.18 -18.71 -14.05
N GLU A 292 -8.34 -19.98 -14.46
CA GLU A 292 -9.64 -20.57 -14.82
C GLU A 292 -10.47 -20.94 -13.59
N THR A 293 -9.83 -21.30 -12.47
CA THR A 293 -10.52 -21.76 -11.25
C THR A 293 -11.63 -20.80 -10.81
N LEU A 294 -12.86 -21.30 -10.67
CA LEU A 294 -13.99 -20.53 -10.17
C LEU A 294 -13.92 -20.44 -8.65
N ARG A 295 -14.23 -19.27 -8.07
CA ARG A 295 -14.25 -19.10 -6.61
C ARG A 295 -15.42 -19.82 -5.94
N LYS A 296 -16.53 -19.93 -6.67
CA LYS A 296 -17.72 -20.67 -6.26
C LYS A 296 -18.16 -21.55 -7.42
N THR A 297 -18.21 -22.85 -7.17
CA THR A 297 -18.78 -23.82 -8.08
C THR A 297 -20.20 -24.15 -7.65
N TYR A 298 -21.10 -24.30 -8.60
CA TYR A 298 -22.48 -24.72 -8.38
C TYR A 298 -22.72 -26.07 -9.06
N ILE A 299 -23.76 -26.78 -8.62
CA ILE A 299 -24.11 -28.10 -9.16
C ILE A 299 -24.28 -28.06 -10.69
N TRP A 300 -24.79 -26.94 -11.23
CA TRP A 300 -24.97 -26.77 -12.67
C TRP A 300 -23.70 -26.49 -13.48
N ASP A 301 -22.55 -26.26 -12.83
CA ASP A 301 -21.27 -26.12 -13.54
C ASP A 301 -20.81 -27.43 -14.20
N SER A 302 -21.39 -28.55 -13.78
CA SER A 302 -21.24 -29.85 -14.43
C SER A 302 -21.93 -29.88 -15.81
N PHE A 303 -22.87 -28.97 -16.07
CA PHE A 303 -23.61 -28.87 -17.34
C PHE A 303 -23.13 -27.74 -18.25
N PHE A 304 -22.50 -26.68 -17.69
CA PHE A 304 -21.93 -25.57 -18.47
C PHE A 304 -20.62 -25.08 -17.87
N THR A 305 -19.59 -24.96 -18.72
CA THR A 305 -18.29 -24.42 -18.31
C THR A 305 -18.35 -22.91 -18.17
N ARG A 306 -18.46 -22.40 -16.94
CA ARG A 306 -18.31 -20.98 -16.67
C ARG A 306 -16.83 -20.58 -16.71
N LYS A 307 -16.53 -19.47 -17.37
CA LYS A 307 -15.20 -18.87 -17.33
C LYS A 307 -15.05 -17.93 -16.15
N SER A 308 -13.88 -17.96 -15.53
CA SER A 308 -13.51 -16.99 -14.51
C SER A 308 -13.35 -15.61 -15.14
N ALA A 309 -13.82 -14.55 -14.46
CA ALA A 309 -13.66 -13.18 -14.94
C ALA A 309 -12.19 -12.74 -15.09
N THR A 310 -11.24 -13.44 -14.45
CA THR A 310 -9.81 -13.21 -14.72
C THR A 310 -9.41 -13.80 -16.07
N MET A 311 -9.86 -15.01 -16.39
CA MET A 311 -9.63 -15.62 -17.71
C MET A 311 -10.29 -14.81 -18.83
N THR A 312 -11.52 -14.34 -18.64
CA THR A 312 -12.21 -13.48 -19.60
C THR A 312 -11.43 -12.20 -19.88
N MET A 313 -10.90 -11.53 -18.85
CA MET A 313 -10.08 -10.32 -19.03
C MET A 313 -8.80 -10.60 -19.84
N ILE A 314 -8.16 -11.76 -19.63
CA ILE A 314 -6.97 -12.15 -20.41
C ILE A 314 -7.35 -12.43 -21.88
N GLU A 315 -8.46 -13.11 -22.14
CA GLU A 315 -8.96 -13.33 -23.50
C GLU A 315 -9.32 -12.02 -24.22
N GLU A 316 -9.90 -11.05 -23.51
CA GLU A 316 -10.13 -9.71 -24.04
C GLU A 316 -8.82 -9.01 -24.41
N LEU A 317 -7.77 -9.14 -23.59
CA LEU A 317 -6.45 -8.57 -23.93
C LEU A 317 -5.87 -9.17 -25.21
N GLU A 318 -6.03 -10.48 -25.41
CA GLU A 318 -5.59 -11.17 -26.62
C GLU A 318 -6.33 -10.67 -27.88
N GLN A 319 -7.59 -10.24 -27.72
CA GLN A 319 -8.42 -9.70 -28.81
C GLN A 319 -8.17 -8.20 -29.07
N ASP A 320 -7.93 -7.42 -28.02
CA ASP A 320 -7.78 -5.96 -28.08
C ASP A 320 -6.39 -5.56 -28.57
N LEU A 321 -5.33 -6.27 -28.16
CA LEU A 321 -3.95 -5.93 -28.50
C LEU A 321 -3.67 -5.86 -30.01
N PRO A 322 -4.09 -6.84 -30.83
CA PRO A 322 -3.89 -6.77 -32.29
C PRO A 322 -4.57 -5.57 -32.95
N GLN A 323 -5.63 -5.02 -32.34
CA GLN A 323 -6.37 -3.88 -32.89
C GLN A 323 -5.60 -2.57 -32.77
N LEU A 324 -4.59 -2.50 -31.89
CA LEU A 324 -3.73 -1.32 -31.73
C LEU A 324 -2.70 -1.14 -32.86
N ASN A 325 -2.52 -2.14 -33.73
CA ASN A 325 -1.68 -2.07 -34.92
C ASN A 325 -2.42 -1.51 -36.15
N ARG A 326 -3.73 -1.28 -36.07
CA ARG A 326 -4.58 -0.75 -37.14
C ARG A 326 -4.76 0.76 -37.01
#